data_AF-A0A388NV00-F1
#
_entry.id   AF-A0A388NV00-F1
#
_cell.length_a   1.000
_cell.length_b   1.000
_cell.length_c   1.000
_cell.angle_alpha   90.00
_cell.angle_beta   90.00
_cell.angle_gamma   90.00
#
_symmetry.space_group_name_H-M   'P 1'
#
loop_
_entity.id
_entity.type
_entity.pdbx_description
1 polymer ?
#
loop_
_entity_poly.entity_id
_entity_poly.type
_entity_poly.pdbx_seq_one_letter_code
_entity_poly.pdbx_strand_id
1 'polypeptide(L)'
;MLMMIGLYELVVGLARVFGLLRVAKNALAKETYESVAPLVSLRNIAQFNMWWATALTILVVGIIGFRFQELPFGKIVTDTTGAVQYKWGPISTNASNDGFVDGWARWNFTGYEGKSAYAEYHDLVETMKALGNDKSHGCGRALWESSGELNKYGTTMSLMLLPHWTKGCIGSMEGLNFEASGTTPYHFITSAAMSKQSSNPVRELRYDDNNAGLGVRYMQELGVKYFLAFTKQAIAQASLQASLIEVKRSGPWVIYQAVNSELVVPLNVQPVIVNSRTGDVKERWLEIGTSWFQHPEDWSAMPVASGPDSWQRVDVAVDLSRRDGEPGKSSRRVDIVTPSQAIKVVQTKPTKVTNFVLEDSAISFSVDQIGQPILVRMSYFPNWKVTGAKGPFRVAPNMMVVVPTQKEVRLHYGYTKLDIFAYLLTLIGIGVLVVRWREIRVSRRQKTFIK
;
A
#
# COMPACT_ATOMS: atom_id res chain seq x y z
N MET A 1 -29.59 2.12 -2.50
CA MET A 1 -28.95 2.12 -1.16
C MET A 1 -28.40 3.50 -0.78
N LEU A 2 -27.63 4.15 -1.64
CA LEU A 2 -27.07 5.50 -1.42
C LEU A 2 -28.12 6.61 -1.20
N MET A 3 -29.26 6.56 -1.92
CA MET A 3 -30.36 7.52 -1.74
C MET A 3 -30.98 7.46 -0.32
N MET A 4 -31.08 6.26 0.27
CA MET A 4 -31.61 6.08 1.63
C MET A 4 -30.62 6.53 2.71
N ILE A 5 -29.32 6.39 2.43
CA ILE A 5 -28.24 6.92 3.29
C ILE A 5 -28.27 8.46 3.24
N GLY A 6 -28.44 9.05 2.04
CA GLY A 6 -28.60 10.50 1.87
C GLY A 6 -29.82 11.06 2.60
N LEU A 7 -30.97 10.37 2.53
CA LEU A 7 -32.18 10.77 3.26
C LEU A 7 -32.00 10.67 4.79
N TYR A 8 -31.31 9.63 5.25
CA TYR A 8 -30.99 9.45 6.67
C TYR A 8 -30.06 10.55 7.19
N GLU A 9 -28.97 10.85 6.48
CA GLU A 9 -28.05 11.94 6.83
C GLU A 9 -28.72 13.32 6.79
N LEU A 10 -29.64 13.54 5.85
CA LEU A 10 -30.45 14.77 5.80
C LEU A 10 -31.32 14.91 7.06
N VAL A 11 -32.04 13.85 7.45
CA VAL A 11 -32.89 13.85 8.65
C VAL A 11 -32.06 14.03 9.92
N VAL A 12 -30.90 13.37 10.03
CA VAL A 12 -29.98 13.51 11.17
C VAL A 12 -29.38 14.91 11.22
N GLY A 13 -29.00 15.49 10.08
CA GLY A 13 -28.51 16.86 9.96
C GLY A 13 -29.55 17.87 10.40
N LEU A 14 -30.79 17.74 9.93
CA LEU A 14 -31.91 18.60 10.33
C LEU A 14 -32.18 18.48 11.84
N ALA A 15 -32.19 17.26 12.40
CA ALA A 15 -32.38 17.05 13.83
C ALA A 15 -31.28 17.70 14.68
N ARG A 16 -30.02 17.64 14.25
CA ARG A 16 -28.89 18.33 14.93
C ARG A 16 -29.03 19.85 14.87
N VAL A 17 -29.43 20.41 13.74
CA VAL A 17 -29.65 21.85 13.58
C VAL A 17 -30.81 22.32 14.49
N PHE A 18 -31.91 21.58 14.54
CA PHE A 18 -33.01 21.87 15.46
C PHE A 18 -32.60 21.74 16.93
N GLY A 19 -31.76 20.75 17.27
CA GLY A 19 -31.18 20.60 18.60
C GLY A 19 -30.32 21.80 19.01
N LEU A 20 -29.41 22.23 18.12
CA LEU A 20 -28.55 23.39 18.33
C LEU A 20 -29.35 24.69 18.44
N LEU A 21 -30.38 24.89 17.62
CA LEU A 21 -31.28 26.04 17.70
C LEU A 21 -32.05 26.07 19.03
N ARG A 22 -32.43 24.90 19.56
CA ARG A 22 -33.10 24.78 20.86
C ARG A 22 -32.15 25.09 22.02
N VAL A 23 -30.91 24.59 21.95
CA VAL A 23 -29.86 24.89 22.93
C VAL A 23 -29.50 26.37 22.91
N ALA A 24 -29.34 26.96 21.72
CA ALA A 24 -29.09 28.39 21.56
C ALA A 24 -30.23 29.25 22.12
N LYS A 25 -31.50 28.89 21.86
CA LYS A 25 -32.67 29.55 22.47
C LYS A 25 -32.66 29.47 24.01
N ASN A 26 -32.29 28.32 24.56
CA ASN A 26 -32.24 28.12 26.01
C ASN A 26 -31.06 28.85 26.66
N ALA A 27 -29.93 28.97 25.96
CA ALA A 27 -28.77 29.75 26.40
C ALA A 27 -29.08 31.26 26.39
N LEU A 28 -29.76 31.75 25.36
CA LEU A 28 -30.21 33.14 25.24
C LEU A 28 -31.22 33.56 26.32
N ALA A 29 -31.97 32.61 26.90
CA ALA A 29 -32.92 32.88 27.97
C ALA A 29 -32.26 33.00 29.36
N LYS A 30 -30.96 32.72 29.49
CA LYS A 30 -30.25 32.62 30.78
C LYS A 30 -29.13 33.63 31.02
N GLU A 31 -28.75 34.47 30.06
CA GLU A 31 -27.65 35.44 30.25
C GLU A 31 -28.08 36.91 30.11
N THR A 32 -27.77 37.68 31.15
CA THR A 32 -27.71 39.15 31.16
C THR A 32 -26.49 39.64 30.35
N TYR A 33 -26.74 40.64 29.51
CA TYR A 33 -25.83 41.24 28.53
C TYR A 33 -24.39 41.49 29.02
N GLU A 34 -23.39 40.94 28.31
CA GLU A 34 -22.18 41.66 27.91
C GLU A 34 -21.43 40.97 26.74
N SER A 35 -21.23 41.72 25.65
CA SER A 35 -20.33 41.46 24.51
C SER A 35 -20.60 40.24 23.59
N VAL A 36 -21.85 39.96 23.24
CA VAL A 36 -22.14 39.05 22.12
C VAL A 36 -22.10 39.84 20.81
N ALA A 37 -21.12 39.56 19.94
CA ALA A 37 -21.14 40.02 18.54
C ALA A 37 -22.56 39.84 17.99
N PRO A 38 -23.18 40.87 17.36
CA PRO A 38 -24.63 40.92 17.20
C PRO A 38 -25.12 39.62 16.58
N LEU A 39 -26.07 38.93 17.22
CA LEU A 39 -26.68 37.67 16.72
C LEU A 39 -27.19 37.77 15.27
N VAL A 40 -27.42 39.00 14.80
CA VAL A 40 -27.69 39.34 13.40
C VAL A 40 -26.53 38.94 12.47
N SER A 41 -25.27 39.12 12.89
CA SER A 41 -24.05 38.75 12.15
C SER A 41 -23.91 37.24 11.94
N LEU A 42 -24.01 36.44 13.01
CA LEU A 42 -23.88 34.98 12.90
C LEU A 42 -25.05 34.31 12.18
N ARG A 43 -26.28 34.82 12.38
CA ARG A 43 -27.46 34.33 11.64
C ARG A 43 -27.37 34.69 10.16
N ASN A 44 -26.89 35.89 9.81
CA ASN A 44 -26.67 36.28 8.43
C ASN A 44 -25.51 35.50 7.80
N ILE A 45 -24.41 35.23 8.51
CA ILE A 45 -23.29 34.41 8.01
C ILE A 45 -23.71 32.95 7.83
N ALA A 46 -24.46 32.36 8.78
CA ALA A 46 -24.95 30.99 8.67
C ALA A 46 -26.02 30.84 7.57
N GLN A 47 -26.96 31.81 7.45
CA GLN A 47 -27.91 31.83 6.35
C GLN A 47 -27.19 32.03 5.01
N PHE A 48 -26.24 32.96 4.92
CA PHE A 48 -25.42 33.20 3.73
C PHE A 48 -24.64 31.93 3.31
N ASN A 49 -23.98 31.25 4.25
CA ASN A 49 -23.26 30.01 3.98
C ASN A 49 -24.20 28.86 3.57
N MET A 50 -25.41 28.79 4.13
CA MET A 50 -26.38 27.75 3.80
C MET A 50 -27.07 27.99 2.45
N TRP A 51 -27.30 29.25 2.07
CA TRP A 51 -27.75 29.63 0.73
C TRP A 51 -26.70 29.29 -0.33
N TRP A 52 -25.42 29.61 -0.07
CA TRP A 52 -24.33 29.24 -0.97
C TRP A 52 -24.14 27.72 -1.09
N ALA A 53 -24.20 26.98 0.02
CA ALA A 53 -24.13 25.52 -0.01
C ALA A 53 -25.31 24.91 -0.80
N THR A 54 -26.52 25.44 -0.63
CA THR A 54 -27.71 24.99 -1.36
C THR A 54 -27.61 25.35 -2.85
N ALA A 55 -27.22 26.58 -3.17
CA ALA A 55 -27.02 27.03 -4.55
C ALA A 55 -25.94 26.21 -5.26
N LEU A 56 -24.81 25.95 -4.59
CA LEU A 56 -23.74 25.09 -5.10
C LEU A 56 -24.23 23.66 -5.29
N THR A 57 -25.03 23.12 -4.36
CA THR A 57 -25.59 21.77 -4.48
C THR A 57 -26.54 21.68 -5.68
N ILE A 58 -27.45 22.65 -5.84
CA ILE A 58 -28.36 22.73 -7.00
C ILE A 58 -27.57 22.87 -8.30
N LEU A 59 -26.53 23.71 -8.31
CA LEU A 59 -25.65 23.88 -9.46
C LEU A 59 -24.94 22.57 -9.82
N VAL A 60 -24.33 21.89 -8.84
CA VAL A 60 -23.62 20.63 -9.04
C VAL A 60 -24.56 19.53 -9.51
N VAL A 61 -25.72 19.37 -8.86
CA VAL A 61 -26.75 18.40 -9.28
C VAL A 61 -27.30 18.75 -10.67
N GLY A 62 -27.46 20.03 -10.98
CA GLY A 62 -27.87 20.52 -12.29
C GLY A 62 -26.84 20.19 -13.38
N ILE A 63 -25.55 20.45 -13.12
CA ILE A 63 -24.45 20.12 -14.03
C ILE A 63 -24.35 18.61 -14.24
N ILE A 64 -24.41 17.83 -13.16
CA ILE A 64 -24.35 16.37 -13.20
C ILE A 64 -25.55 15.82 -13.96
N GLY A 65 -26.77 16.22 -13.60
CA GLY A 65 -27.99 15.79 -14.27
C GLY A 65 -28.02 16.20 -15.75
N PHE A 66 -27.54 17.40 -16.10
CA PHE A 66 -27.45 17.83 -17.49
C PHE A 66 -26.41 17.02 -18.26
N ARG A 67 -25.25 16.76 -17.65
CA ARG A 67 -24.16 15.96 -18.24
C ARG A 67 -24.56 14.51 -18.47
N PHE A 68 -25.32 13.94 -17.54
CA PHE A 68 -25.84 12.57 -17.63
C PHE A 68 -27.18 12.46 -18.35
N GLN A 69 -27.77 13.58 -18.77
CA GLN A 69 -29.04 13.63 -19.53
C GLN A 69 -30.27 13.17 -18.72
N GLU A 70 -30.18 13.32 -17.39
CA GLU A 70 -31.16 12.86 -16.38
C GLU A 70 -31.88 14.03 -15.68
N LEU A 71 -31.87 15.24 -16.25
CA LEU A 71 -32.63 16.34 -15.65
C LEU A 71 -34.13 16.11 -15.80
N PRO A 72 -34.92 16.49 -14.78
CA PRO A 72 -36.36 16.50 -14.93
C PRO A 72 -36.76 17.34 -16.14
N PHE A 73 -37.68 16.80 -16.95
CA PHE A 73 -38.18 17.40 -18.20
C PHE A 73 -37.18 17.46 -19.38
N GLY A 74 -36.00 16.85 -19.25
CA GLY A 74 -35.10 16.62 -20.37
C GLY A 74 -35.71 15.66 -21.40
N LYS A 75 -35.44 15.87 -22.69
CA LYS A 75 -35.93 15.02 -23.78
C LYS A 75 -34.82 14.75 -24.80
N ILE A 76 -34.77 13.52 -25.29
CA ILE A 76 -33.95 13.15 -26.44
C ILE A 76 -34.78 13.39 -27.71
N VAL A 77 -34.22 14.15 -28.65
CA VAL A 77 -34.88 14.51 -29.92
C VAL A 77 -33.91 14.25 -31.07
N THR A 78 -34.39 13.61 -32.13
CA THR A 78 -33.61 13.43 -33.36
C THR A 78 -33.88 14.58 -34.31
N ASP A 79 -32.83 15.25 -34.77
CA ASP A 79 -32.93 16.30 -35.78
C ASP A 79 -33.15 15.71 -37.19
N THR A 80 -33.60 16.54 -38.11
CA THR A 80 -33.80 16.27 -39.54
C THR A 80 -32.56 15.70 -40.26
N THR A 81 -31.37 15.89 -39.70
CA THR A 81 -30.09 15.35 -40.16
C THR A 81 -29.77 13.94 -39.61
N GLY A 82 -30.65 13.37 -38.78
CA GLY A 82 -30.45 12.08 -38.11
C GLY A 82 -29.62 12.15 -36.82
N ALA A 83 -29.15 13.34 -36.43
CA ALA A 83 -28.39 13.54 -35.19
C ALA A 83 -29.30 13.53 -33.95
N VAL A 84 -28.94 12.74 -32.95
CA VAL A 84 -29.68 12.63 -31.68
C VAL A 84 -29.17 13.70 -30.70
N GLN A 85 -30.08 14.51 -30.14
CA GLN A 85 -29.76 15.61 -29.24
C GLN A 85 -30.53 15.52 -27.93
N TYR A 86 -29.88 15.86 -26.82
CA TYR A 86 -30.52 16.08 -25.53
C TYR A 86 -30.93 17.54 -25.39
N LYS A 87 -32.22 17.78 -25.14
CA LYS A 87 -32.81 19.10 -24.94
C LYS A 87 -33.38 19.23 -23.54
N TRP A 88 -33.01 20.31 -22.85
CA TRP A 88 -33.59 20.72 -21.59
C TRP A 88 -33.98 22.19 -21.68
N GLY A 89 -35.26 22.45 -21.95
CA GLY A 89 -35.76 23.79 -22.26
C GLY A 89 -35.08 24.39 -23.51
N PRO A 90 -34.50 25.62 -23.43
CA PRO A 90 -33.84 26.27 -24.57
C PRO A 90 -32.41 25.76 -24.81
N ILE A 91 -31.86 24.93 -23.90
CA ILE A 91 -30.48 24.44 -23.98
C ILE A 91 -30.49 23.07 -24.64
N SER A 92 -29.60 22.88 -25.61
CA SER A 92 -29.43 21.59 -26.30
C SER A 92 -27.96 21.21 -26.39
N THR A 93 -27.69 19.91 -26.37
CA THR A 93 -26.37 19.35 -26.61
C THR A 93 -26.52 18.04 -27.39
N ASN A 94 -25.45 17.57 -28.03
CA ASN A 94 -25.48 16.25 -28.66
C ASN A 94 -25.79 15.19 -27.59
N ALA A 95 -26.67 14.25 -27.93
CA ALA A 95 -26.94 13.12 -27.05
C ALA A 95 -25.64 12.35 -26.85
N SER A 96 -25.36 12.02 -25.60
CA SER A 96 -24.20 11.25 -25.18
C SER A 96 -24.74 10.03 -24.47
N ASN A 97 -24.07 8.89 -24.58
CA ASN A 97 -24.46 7.67 -23.85
C ASN A 97 -24.63 8.00 -22.35
N ASP A 98 -25.85 7.87 -21.79
CA ASP A 98 -26.36 8.28 -20.46
C ASP A 98 -25.47 7.89 -19.26
N GLY A 99 -24.25 8.43 -19.17
CA GLY A 99 -23.27 7.97 -18.19
C GLY A 99 -22.95 6.48 -18.27
N PHE A 100 -23.37 5.80 -19.33
CA PHE A 100 -23.09 4.38 -19.53
C PHE A 100 -21.61 4.27 -19.86
N VAL A 101 -20.81 3.99 -18.82
CA VAL A 101 -19.36 3.81 -18.93
C VAL A 101 -19.06 2.44 -19.53
N ASP A 102 -19.59 2.15 -20.73
CA ASP A 102 -19.42 0.87 -21.42
C ASP A 102 -17.93 0.55 -21.55
N GLY A 103 -17.14 1.52 -22.01
CA GLY A 103 -15.71 1.33 -22.19
C GLY A 103 -14.98 0.88 -20.92
N TRP A 104 -15.21 1.55 -19.78
CA TRP A 104 -14.56 1.19 -18.52
C TRP A 104 -15.13 -0.11 -17.95
N ALA A 105 -16.46 -0.27 -17.95
CA ALA A 105 -17.09 -1.47 -17.41
C ALA A 105 -16.68 -2.70 -18.24
N ARG A 106 -16.87 -2.65 -19.56
CA ARG A 106 -16.39 -3.68 -20.48
C ARG A 106 -14.91 -3.94 -20.30
N TRP A 107 -14.07 -2.89 -20.20
CA TRP A 107 -12.65 -3.08 -19.95
C TRP A 107 -12.35 -3.85 -18.66
N ASN A 108 -13.02 -3.55 -17.55
CA ASN A 108 -12.73 -4.23 -16.28
C ASN A 108 -13.41 -5.60 -16.16
N PHE A 109 -14.55 -5.80 -16.83
CA PHE A 109 -15.36 -7.02 -16.73
C PHE A 109 -15.16 -8.03 -17.86
N THR A 110 -14.42 -7.72 -18.93
CA THR A 110 -14.09 -8.72 -19.98
C THR A 110 -13.12 -9.81 -19.51
N GLY A 111 -12.53 -9.67 -18.32
CA GLY A 111 -11.50 -10.57 -17.82
C GLY A 111 -10.17 -10.43 -18.56
N TYR A 112 -9.18 -11.23 -18.15
CA TYR A 112 -7.89 -11.29 -18.84
C TYR A 112 -8.04 -11.98 -20.20
N GLU A 113 -8.87 -13.02 -20.25
CA GLU A 113 -9.19 -13.84 -21.43
C GLU A 113 -9.82 -13.04 -22.56
N GLY A 114 -10.57 -11.99 -22.23
CA GLY A 114 -11.17 -11.08 -23.20
C GLY A 114 -10.21 -10.03 -23.75
N LYS A 115 -8.95 -9.99 -23.31
CA LYS A 115 -7.93 -9.05 -23.81
C LYS A 115 -7.24 -9.62 -25.04
N SER A 116 -6.95 -8.76 -26.02
CA SER A 116 -6.20 -9.16 -27.22
C SER A 116 -4.80 -9.70 -26.89
N ALA A 117 -4.19 -9.20 -25.80
CA ALA A 117 -2.89 -9.64 -25.30
C ALA A 117 -2.97 -10.82 -24.31
N TYR A 118 -4.11 -11.53 -24.22
CA TYR A 118 -4.28 -12.63 -23.27
C TYR A 118 -3.24 -13.74 -23.44
N ALA A 119 -2.98 -14.16 -24.68
CA ALA A 119 -2.00 -15.22 -24.95
C ALA A 119 -0.61 -14.86 -24.41
N GLU A 120 -0.17 -13.61 -24.61
CA GLU A 120 1.11 -13.12 -24.08
C GLU A 120 1.15 -13.15 -22.54
N TYR A 121 0.07 -12.72 -21.88
CA TYR A 121 -0.05 -12.79 -20.42
C TYR A 121 -0.06 -14.24 -19.90
N HIS A 122 -0.88 -15.08 -20.51
CA HIS A 122 -1.03 -16.49 -20.16
C HIS A 122 0.30 -17.25 -20.29
N ASP A 123 1.00 -17.05 -21.40
CA ASP A 123 2.28 -17.73 -21.66
C ASP A 123 3.37 -17.28 -20.69
N LEU A 124 3.37 -16.00 -20.29
CA LEU A 124 4.27 -15.51 -19.24
C LEU A 124 3.95 -16.16 -17.88
N VAL A 125 2.67 -16.23 -17.50
CA VAL A 125 2.23 -16.85 -16.24
C VAL A 125 2.59 -18.34 -16.21
N GLU A 126 2.32 -19.09 -17.28
CA GLU A 126 2.70 -20.51 -17.37
C GLU A 126 4.22 -20.71 -17.39
N THR A 127 4.98 -19.79 -18.00
CA THR A 127 6.45 -19.81 -17.95
C THR A 127 6.96 -19.64 -16.51
N MET A 128 6.41 -18.69 -15.76
CA MET A 128 6.78 -18.48 -14.35
C MET A 128 6.38 -19.66 -13.48
N LYS A 129 5.21 -20.26 -13.72
CA LYS A 129 4.76 -21.49 -13.06
C LYS A 129 5.69 -22.67 -13.34
N ALA A 130 6.14 -22.82 -14.59
CA ALA A 130 7.11 -23.85 -14.98
C ALA A 130 8.45 -23.65 -14.26
N LEU A 131 8.96 -22.41 -14.19
CA LEU A 131 10.17 -22.08 -13.42
C LEU A 131 10.01 -22.40 -11.92
N GLY A 132 8.85 -22.08 -11.34
CA GLY A 132 8.55 -22.40 -9.94
C GLY A 132 8.54 -23.91 -9.64
N ASN A 133 8.10 -24.72 -10.61
CA ASN A 133 8.07 -26.19 -10.49
C ASN A 133 9.40 -26.86 -10.85
N ASP A 134 10.34 -26.14 -11.47
CA ASP A 134 11.66 -26.66 -11.79
C ASP A 134 12.52 -26.79 -10.53
N LYS A 135 13.23 -27.91 -10.39
CA LYS A 135 14.12 -28.16 -9.24
C LYS A 135 15.39 -27.31 -9.28
N SER A 136 15.84 -26.86 -10.45
CA SER A 136 17.03 -26.00 -10.58
C SER A 136 16.74 -24.54 -10.23
N HIS A 137 15.50 -24.10 -10.47
CA HIS A 137 15.06 -22.72 -10.29
C HIS A 137 14.21 -22.59 -9.03
N GLY A 138 13.00 -23.16 -9.02
CA GLY A 138 12.13 -23.26 -7.85
C GLY A 138 11.42 -21.96 -7.47
N CYS A 139 10.66 -21.99 -6.37
CA CYS A 139 9.87 -20.85 -5.89
C CYS A 139 10.72 -19.61 -5.54
N GLY A 140 10.07 -18.43 -5.55
CA GLY A 140 10.71 -17.16 -5.18
C GLY A 140 9.87 -15.92 -5.53
N ARG A 141 10.30 -14.76 -5.05
CA ARG A 141 9.63 -13.47 -5.33
C ARG A 141 10.00 -12.97 -6.72
N ALA A 142 9.01 -12.46 -7.43
CA ALA A 142 9.17 -11.81 -8.73
C ALA A 142 8.96 -10.30 -8.62
N LEU A 143 9.81 -9.57 -9.32
CA LEU A 143 9.66 -8.16 -9.68
C LEU A 143 9.54 -8.09 -11.20
N TRP A 144 8.64 -7.25 -11.72
CA TRP A 144 8.58 -6.96 -13.15
C TRP A 144 8.90 -5.50 -13.40
N GLU A 145 9.37 -5.23 -14.61
CA GLU A 145 9.54 -3.87 -15.09
C GLU A 145 8.21 -3.11 -15.09
N SER A 146 8.22 -1.92 -14.48
CA SER A 146 7.13 -0.97 -14.51
C SER A 146 7.00 -0.36 -15.92
N SER A 147 5.82 -0.46 -16.51
CA SER A 147 5.50 0.16 -17.79
C SER A 147 3.99 0.39 -17.95
N GLY A 148 3.62 1.55 -18.50
CA GLY A 148 2.23 1.84 -18.86
C GLY A 148 1.67 0.92 -19.95
N GLU A 149 2.54 0.32 -20.78
CA GLU A 149 2.13 -0.61 -21.84
C GLU A 149 1.46 -1.86 -21.28
N LEU A 150 1.80 -2.25 -20.04
CA LEU A 150 1.23 -3.41 -19.35
C LEU A 150 -0.30 -3.31 -19.20
N ASN A 151 -0.87 -2.10 -19.33
CA ASN A 151 -2.31 -1.93 -19.40
C ASN A 151 -2.94 -2.74 -20.56
N LYS A 152 -2.19 -3.17 -21.58
CA LYS A 152 -2.70 -4.09 -22.62
C LYS A 152 -3.27 -5.40 -22.05
N TYR A 153 -2.86 -5.82 -20.87
CA TYR A 153 -3.41 -6.97 -20.15
C TYR A 153 -4.67 -6.64 -19.33
N GLY A 154 -5.21 -5.42 -19.40
CA GLY A 154 -6.34 -4.94 -18.60
C GLY A 154 -5.93 -4.04 -17.42
N THR A 155 -4.70 -4.17 -16.94
CA THR A 155 -4.13 -3.32 -15.89
C THR A 155 -2.60 -3.43 -15.88
N THR A 156 -1.92 -2.35 -15.51
CA THR A 156 -0.46 -2.36 -15.28
C THR A 156 -0.04 -3.24 -14.11
N MET A 157 -0.99 -3.66 -13.28
CA MET A 157 -0.80 -4.45 -12.06
C MET A 157 -1.10 -5.95 -12.27
N SER A 158 -1.24 -6.41 -13.51
CA SER A 158 -1.72 -7.76 -13.85
C SER A 158 -0.84 -8.88 -13.28
N LEU A 159 0.45 -8.63 -13.07
CA LEU A 159 1.41 -9.58 -12.50
C LEU A 159 1.36 -9.69 -10.97
N MET A 160 0.56 -8.85 -10.28
CA MET A 160 0.24 -9.06 -8.86
C MET A 160 -0.45 -10.39 -8.59
N LEU A 161 -1.06 -11.00 -9.62
CA LEU A 161 -1.75 -12.28 -9.52
C LEU A 161 -0.85 -13.49 -9.76
N LEU A 162 0.46 -13.31 -10.00
CA LEU A 162 1.40 -14.44 -10.07
C LEU A 162 1.26 -15.44 -8.89
N PRO A 163 1.09 -14.99 -7.62
CA PRO A 163 0.87 -15.91 -6.51
C PRO A 163 -0.42 -16.72 -6.66
N HIS A 164 -1.49 -16.13 -7.20
CA HIS A 164 -2.75 -16.84 -7.43
C HIS A 164 -2.56 -17.97 -8.45
N TRP A 165 -1.96 -17.66 -9.60
CA TRP A 165 -1.77 -18.62 -10.69
C TRP A 165 -0.73 -19.70 -10.40
N THR A 166 0.23 -19.42 -9.52
CA THR A 166 1.33 -20.32 -9.17
C THR A 166 1.17 -20.98 -7.80
N LYS A 167 -0.02 -20.88 -7.19
CA LYS A 167 -0.32 -21.44 -5.84
C LYS A 167 0.68 -20.98 -4.77
N GLY A 168 1.07 -19.72 -4.83
CA GLY A 168 1.99 -19.07 -3.90
C GLY A 168 3.48 -19.34 -4.16
N CYS A 169 3.84 -20.20 -5.12
CA CYS A 169 5.24 -20.52 -5.39
C CYS A 169 6.03 -19.34 -5.99
N ILE A 170 5.46 -18.66 -6.99
CA ILE A 170 6.01 -17.39 -7.49
C ILE A 170 5.31 -16.25 -6.77
N GLY A 171 6.01 -15.68 -5.81
CA GLY A 171 5.58 -14.49 -5.10
C GLY A 171 5.60 -13.27 -6.00
N SER A 172 4.84 -12.24 -5.64
CA SER A 172 4.88 -10.92 -6.28
C SER A 172 5.38 -9.90 -5.26
N MET A 173 6.23 -8.96 -5.69
CA MET A 173 6.65 -7.84 -4.87
C MET A 173 5.53 -6.82 -4.63
N GLU A 174 4.50 -6.83 -5.46
CA GLU A 174 3.30 -6.00 -5.29
C GLU A 174 2.04 -6.87 -5.12
N GLY A 175 1.09 -6.43 -4.30
CA GLY A 175 -0.19 -7.11 -4.09
C GLY A 175 -1.24 -6.11 -3.59
N LEU A 176 -2.52 -6.48 -3.54
CA LEU A 176 -3.63 -5.53 -3.36
C LEU A 176 -3.45 -4.47 -2.24
N ASN A 177 -2.80 -4.84 -1.13
CA ASN A 177 -2.53 -3.95 0.01
C ASN A 177 -1.03 -3.63 0.21
N PHE A 178 -0.24 -3.62 -0.86
CA PHE A 178 1.21 -3.39 -0.75
C PHE A 178 1.51 -2.07 -0.03
N GLU A 179 0.71 -1.02 -0.22
CA GLU A 179 0.88 0.29 0.42
C GLU A 179 0.92 0.25 1.96
N ALA A 180 0.31 -0.77 2.57
CA ALA A 180 0.35 -0.96 4.02
C ALA A 180 1.67 -1.57 4.51
N SER A 181 2.52 -2.10 3.63
CA SER A 181 3.83 -2.64 3.99
C SER A 181 4.85 -1.54 4.26
N GLY A 182 5.58 -1.68 5.36
CA GLY A 182 6.72 -0.81 5.64
C GLY A 182 7.88 -0.98 4.65
N THR A 183 7.85 -1.97 3.75
CA THR A 183 8.86 -2.14 2.68
C THR A 183 8.51 -1.45 1.36
N THR A 184 7.32 -0.85 1.23
CA THR A 184 6.84 -0.22 -0.01
C THR A 184 7.78 0.82 -0.60
N PRO A 185 8.38 1.74 0.18
CA PRO A 185 9.34 2.70 -0.36
C PRO A 185 10.51 2.02 -1.08
N TYR A 186 11.06 0.97 -0.49
CA TYR A 186 12.24 0.25 -1.02
C TYR A 186 11.89 -0.57 -2.25
N HIS A 187 10.67 -1.14 -2.29
CA HIS A 187 10.15 -1.76 -3.50
C HIS A 187 10.10 -0.76 -4.66
N PHE A 188 9.54 0.43 -4.47
CA PHE A 188 9.46 1.41 -5.56
C PHE A 188 10.83 1.96 -5.99
N ILE A 189 11.78 2.11 -5.05
CA ILE A 189 13.19 2.41 -5.39
C ILE A 189 13.77 1.30 -6.28
N THR A 190 13.52 0.03 -5.94
CA THR A 190 13.98 -1.14 -6.72
C THR A 190 13.31 -1.19 -8.09
N SER A 191 12.00 -0.99 -8.14
CA SER A 191 11.20 -1.01 -9.38
C SER A 191 11.65 0.09 -10.34
N ALA A 192 11.91 1.31 -9.86
CA ALA A 192 12.49 2.39 -10.67
C ALA A 192 13.85 1.98 -11.24
N ALA A 193 14.77 1.50 -10.39
CA ALA A 193 16.11 1.07 -10.82
C ALA A 193 16.10 -0.04 -11.88
N MET A 194 15.12 -0.93 -11.83
CA MET A 194 14.99 -2.05 -12.77
C MET A 194 14.14 -1.72 -14.00
N SER A 195 13.52 -0.55 -14.09
CA SER A 195 12.60 -0.19 -15.18
C SER A 195 13.16 0.92 -16.04
N LYS A 196 12.82 0.95 -17.33
CA LYS A 196 13.18 2.09 -18.20
C LYS A 196 12.77 3.44 -17.60
N GLN A 197 11.56 3.49 -17.03
CA GLN A 197 11.01 4.66 -16.33
C GLN A 197 9.83 4.20 -15.47
N SER A 198 9.78 4.61 -14.21
CA SER A 198 8.66 4.36 -13.31
C SER A 198 7.83 5.63 -13.01
N SER A 199 6.60 5.45 -12.54
CA SER A 199 5.70 6.55 -12.15
C SER A 199 6.07 7.16 -10.79
N ASN A 200 6.89 6.46 -10.00
CA ASN A 200 7.45 6.94 -8.72
C ASN A 200 6.38 7.46 -7.73
N PRO A 201 5.39 6.63 -7.34
CA PRO A 201 4.20 7.07 -6.61
C PRO A 201 4.47 7.46 -5.15
N VAL A 202 5.54 6.96 -4.53
CA VAL A 202 5.91 7.36 -3.17
C VAL A 202 6.66 8.68 -3.25
N ARG A 203 6.07 9.71 -2.64
CA ARG A 203 6.61 11.07 -2.65
C ARG A 203 7.96 11.13 -1.93
N GLU A 204 8.78 12.11 -2.31
CA GLU A 204 10.03 12.49 -1.63
C GLU A 204 11.15 11.44 -1.63
N LEU A 205 10.93 10.22 -2.15
CA LEU A 205 12.03 9.26 -2.34
C LEU A 205 13.00 9.72 -3.43
N ARG A 206 14.22 9.19 -3.36
CA ARG A 206 15.28 9.38 -4.36
C ARG A 206 15.26 8.16 -5.29
N TYR A 207 14.93 8.38 -6.56
CA TYR A 207 14.78 7.30 -7.56
C TYR A 207 15.89 7.39 -8.59
N ASP A 208 16.40 6.23 -9.01
CA ASP A 208 17.43 6.08 -10.03
C ASP A 208 16.87 5.23 -11.18
N ASP A 209 16.09 5.81 -12.09
CA ASP A 209 15.45 5.03 -13.18
C ASP A 209 16.50 4.35 -14.09
N ASN A 210 16.21 3.11 -14.50
CA ASN A 210 16.98 2.33 -15.48
C ASN A 210 18.47 2.13 -15.10
N ASN A 211 18.75 1.89 -13.83
CA ASN A 211 20.07 1.58 -13.30
C ASN A 211 20.10 0.18 -12.65
N ALA A 212 20.22 -0.85 -13.48
CA ALA A 212 20.25 -2.24 -13.00
C ALA A 212 21.47 -2.54 -12.11
N GLY A 213 22.55 -1.77 -12.21
CA GLY A 213 23.70 -1.90 -11.30
C GLY A 213 23.32 -1.68 -9.83
N LEU A 214 22.50 -0.65 -9.56
CA LEU A 214 21.90 -0.46 -8.23
C LEU A 214 20.72 -1.42 -8.01
N GLY A 215 19.87 -1.59 -9.02
CA GLY A 215 18.64 -2.37 -8.94
C GLY A 215 18.86 -3.84 -8.55
N VAL A 216 19.93 -4.47 -9.03
CA VAL A 216 20.27 -5.86 -8.65
C VAL A 216 20.62 -5.97 -7.17
N ARG A 217 21.37 -5.02 -6.62
CA ARG A 217 21.65 -4.99 -5.17
C ARG A 217 20.35 -4.83 -4.39
N TYR A 218 19.48 -3.90 -4.81
CA TYR A 218 18.18 -3.69 -4.19
C TYR A 218 17.29 -4.96 -4.21
N MET A 219 17.26 -5.65 -5.36
CA MET A 219 16.59 -6.94 -5.50
C MET A 219 17.14 -7.98 -4.51
N GLN A 220 18.46 -8.11 -4.42
CA GLN A 220 19.12 -9.03 -3.50
C GLN A 220 18.73 -8.72 -2.06
N GLU A 221 18.82 -7.46 -1.64
CA GLU A 221 18.45 -7.05 -0.28
C GLU A 221 16.97 -7.33 0.03
N LEU A 222 16.07 -7.13 -0.93
CA LEU A 222 14.64 -7.45 -0.79
C LEU A 222 14.33 -8.94 -0.97
N GLY A 223 15.31 -9.78 -1.31
CA GLY A 223 15.12 -11.21 -1.56
C GLY A 223 14.25 -11.47 -2.79
N VAL A 224 14.37 -10.63 -3.82
CA VAL A 224 13.74 -10.80 -5.12
C VAL A 224 14.57 -11.77 -5.94
N LYS A 225 13.97 -12.90 -6.31
CA LYS A 225 14.63 -13.96 -7.05
C LYS A 225 14.49 -13.82 -8.55
N TYR A 226 13.34 -13.37 -9.03
CA TYR A 226 13.06 -13.25 -10.46
C TYR A 226 12.84 -11.79 -10.85
N PHE A 227 13.50 -11.36 -11.93
CA PHE A 227 13.20 -10.11 -12.61
C PHE A 227 12.65 -10.38 -14.00
N LEU A 228 11.49 -9.80 -14.29
CA LEU A 228 10.81 -9.89 -15.58
C LEU A 228 11.02 -8.56 -16.31
N ALA A 229 11.94 -8.55 -17.27
CA ALA A 229 12.26 -7.38 -18.10
C ALA A 229 11.47 -7.42 -19.42
N PHE A 230 11.10 -6.25 -19.95
CA PHE A 230 10.25 -6.14 -21.14
C PHE A 230 10.81 -5.15 -22.18
N THR A 231 11.19 -3.95 -21.78
CA THR A 231 11.70 -2.93 -22.71
C THR A 231 13.15 -3.22 -23.08
N LYS A 232 13.54 -2.80 -24.30
CA LYS A 232 14.93 -2.93 -24.78
C LYS A 232 15.93 -2.27 -23.82
N GLN A 233 15.56 -1.14 -23.21
CA GLN A 233 16.41 -0.40 -22.29
C GLN A 233 16.66 -1.18 -20.98
N ALA A 234 15.60 -1.69 -20.35
CA ALA A 234 15.73 -2.47 -19.12
C ALA A 234 16.44 -3.81 -19.38
N ILE A 235 16.12 -4.48 -20.50
CA ILE A 235 16.82 -5.70 -20.91
C ILE A 235 18.31 -5.44 -21.13
N ALA A 236 18.68 -4.33 -21.80
CA ALA A 236 20.08 -3.98 -22.01
C ALA A 236 20.82 -3.75 -20.68
N GLN A 237 20.20 -3.04 -19.73
CA GLN A 237 20.80 -2.82 -18.40
C GLN A 237 20.91 -4.11 -17.60
N ALA A 238 19.88 -4.95 -17.60
CA ALA A 238 19.87 -6.24 -16.91
C ALA A 238 20.92 -7.20 -17.46
N SER A 239 21.07 -7.28 -18.79
CA SER A 239 22.06 -8.15 -19.45
C SER A 239 23.52 -7.76 -19.18
N LEU A 240 23.78 -6.54 -18.68
CA LEU A 240 25.11 -6.12 -18.25
C LEU A 240 25.47 -6.63 -16.83
N GLN A 241 24.51 -7.14 -16.07
CA GLN A 241 24.71 -7.54 -14.69
C GLN A 241 25.04 -9.03 -14.58
N ALA A 242 26.27 -9.36 -14.20
CA ALA A 242 26.69 -10.76 -13.98
C ALA A 242 25.85 -11.50 -12.92
N SER A 243 25.25 -10.75 -12.00
CA SER A 243 24.39 -11.28 -10.93
C SER A 243 22.95 -11.58 -11.40
N LEU A 244 22.61 -11.31 -12.66
CA LEU A 244 21.34 -11.67 -13.29
C LEU A 244 21.58 -12.73 -14.37
N ILE A 245 21.07 -13.93 -14.13
CA ILE A 245 21.18 -15.05 -15.07
C ILE A 245 19.88 -15.12 -15.86
N GLU A 246 19.94 -14.95 -17.18
CA GLU A 246 18.77 -15.20 -18.02
C GLU A 246 18.38 -16.68 -17.95
N VAL A 247 17.14 -16.97 -17.55
CA VAL A 247 16.64 -18.35 -17.38
C VAL A 247 15.58 -18.73 -18.41
N LYS A 248 14.77 -17.76 -18.86
CA LYS A 248 13.70 -17.98 -19.85
C LYS A 248 13.37 -16.69 -20.61
N ARG A 249 12.67 -16.88 -21.73
CA ARG A 249 11.97 -15.83 -22.47
C ARG A 249 10.52 -16.25 -22.69
N SER A 250 9.60 -15.29 -22.68
CA SER A 250 8.19 -15.51 -23.02
C SER A 250 7.65 -14.30 -23.76
N GLY A 251 7.40 -14.44 -25.06
CA GLY A 251 7.06 -13.32 -25.94
C GLY A 251 8.09 -12.19 -25.82
N PRO A 252 7.68 -10.95 -25.46
CA PRO A 252 8.60 -9.83 -25.29
C PRO A 252 9.37 -9.85 -23.97
N TRP A 253 9.04 -10.76 -23.05
CA TRP A 253 9.66 -10.81 -21.73
C TRP A 253 10.96 -11.61 -21.71
N VAL A 254 11.94 -11.09 -20.99
CA VAL A 254 13.16 -11.79 -20.60
C VAL A 254 13.15 -11.96 -19.09
N ILE A 255 13.27 -13.21 -18.64
CA ILE A 255 13.18 -13.58 -17.23
C ILE A 255 14.60 -13.87 -16.75
N TYR A 256 15.03 -13.09 -15.77
CA TYR A 256 16.31 -13.23 -15.09
C TYR A 256 16.11 -13.80 -13.70
N GLN A 257 17.02 -14.67 -13.27
CA GLN A 257 17.16 -15.10 -11.90
C GLN A 257 18.32 -14.33 -11.25
N ALA A 258 18.05 -13.64 -10.15
CA ALA A 258 19.06 -12.98 -9.33
C ALA A 258 19.78 -14.00 -8.44
N VAL A 259 21.10 -13.92 -8.38
CA VAL A 259 21.91 -14.67 -7.42
C VAL A 259 21.86 -14.00 -6.04
N ASN A 260 22.13 -14.74 -4.96
CA ASN A 260 22.21 -14.23 -3.57
C ASN A 260 20.91 -13.57 -3.04
N SER A 261 19.75 -14.07 -3.48
CA SER A 261 18.42 -13.54 -3.15
C SER A 261 17.70 -14.34 -2.06
N GLU A 262 18.42 -15.11 -1.22
CA GLU A 262 17.84 -15.94 -0.17
C GLU A 262 17.07 -15.10 0.84
N LEU A 263 15.93 -15.58 1.32
CA LEU A 263 15.06 -14.82 2.24
C LEU A 263 15.55 -14.82 3.68
N VAL A 264 16.34 -15.82 4.07
CA VAL A 264 16.87 -15.95 5.42
C VAL A 264 18.37 -16.17 5.33
N VAL A 265 19.15 -15.21 5.81
CA VAL A 265 20.61 -15.20 5.67
C VAL A 265 21.28 -14.85 7.01
N PRO A 266 22.39 -15.50 7.36
CA PRO A 266 23.20 -15.09 8.50
C PRO A 266 23.86 -13.73 8.20
N LEU A 267 23.89 -12.84 9.19
CA LEU A 267 24.65 -11.60 9.08
C LEU A 267 26.10 -11.86 9.47
N ASN A 268 27.05 -11.35 8.69
CA ASN A 268 28.50 -11.46 8.97
C ASN A 268 28.99 -10.40 9.97
N VAL A 269 28.23 -9.32 10.16
CA VAL A 269 28.52 -8.25 11.11
C VAL A 269 27.35 -8.08 12.05
N GLN A 270 27.65 -7.91 13.34
CA GLN A 270 26.63 -7.66 14.36
C GLN A 270 25.89 -6.33 14.07
N PRO A 271 24.55 -6.31 14.10
CA PRO A 271 23.79 -5.08 13.95
C PRO A 271 24.08 -4.04 15.03
N VAL A 272 23.74 -2.77 14.74
CA VAL A 272 23.83 -1.66 15.68
C VAL A 272 22.46 -1.05 15.95
N ILE A 273 22.19 -0.73 17.22
CA ILE A 273 20.92 -0.13 17.63
C ILE A 273 20.98 1.38 17.41
N VAL A 274 20.09 1.91 16.59
CA VAL A 274 19.97 3.36 16.40
C VAL A 274 19.12 3.95 17.53
N ASN A 275 19.68 4.91 18.25
CA ASN A 275 18.96 5.60 19.33
C ASN A 275 17.77 6.40 18.78
N SER A 276 16.72 6.53 19.59
CA SER A 276 15.56 7.31 19.19
C SER A 276 15.89 8.80 19.10
N ARG A 277 15.44 9.45 18.03
CA ARG A 277 15.47 10.91 17.85
C ARG A 277 14.07 11.48 18.05
N THR A 278 13.96 12.79 18.21
CA THR A 278 12.67 13.50 18.23
C THR A 278 12.05 13.53 16.82
N GLY A 279 10.72 13.68 16.73
CA GLY A 279 9.98 13.71 15.47
C GLY A 279 9.21 12.42 15.17
N ASP A 280 8.55 12.40 14.00
CA ASP A 280 7.66 11.31 13.60
C ASP A 280 8.40 9.97 13.49
N VAL A 281 7.83 8.92 14.08
CA VAL A 281 8.47 7.60 14.18
C VAL A 281 8.58 6.92 12.80
N LYS A 282 7.60 7.14 11.91
CA LYS A 282 7.59 6.57 10.58
C LYS A 282 8.62 7.26 9.70
N GLU A 283 8.66 8.59 9.70
CA GLU A 283 9.64 9.38 8.94
C GLU A 283 11.08 9.08 9.38
N ARG A 284 11.34 9.04 10.69
CA ARG A 284 12.69 8.72 11.20
C ARG A 284 13.18 7.35 10.75
N TRP A 285 12.29 6.37 10.67
CA TRP A 285 12.67 5.05 10.19
C TRP A 285 12.81 5.02 8.67
N LEU A 286 11.98 5.76 7.94
CA LEU A 286 12.12 5.91 6.50
C LEU A 286 13.51 6.46 6.16
N GLU A 287 13.96 7.52 6.84
CA GLU A 287 15.31 8.08 6.69
C GLU A 287 16.40 7.04 6.93
N ILE A 288 16.36 6.31 8.06
CA ILE A 288 17.35 5.27 8.37
C ILE A 288 17.33 4.16 7.30
N GLY A 289 16.13 3.71 6.94
CA GLY A 289 15.91 2.62 6.01
C GLY A 289 16.38 2.97 4.60
N THR A 290 16.04 4.15 4.07
CA THR A 290 16.52 4.59 2.75
C THR A 290 18.00 4.91 2.74
N SER A 291 18.54 5.48 3.83
CA SER A 291 19.98 5.76 3.93
C SER A 291 20.80 4.49 3.89
N TRP A 292 20.45 3.48 4.68
CA TRP A 292 21.13 2.18 4.60
C TRP A 292 20.87 1.47 3.25
N PHE A 293 19.62 1.53 2.75
CA PHE A 293 19.27 0.84 1.51
C PHE A 293 19.99 1.42 0.31
N GLN A 294 20.06 2.74 0.16
CA GLN A 294 20.68 3.41 -1.01
C GLN A 294 22.16 3.69 -0.83
N HIS A 295 22.63 3.90 0.41
CA HIS A 295 24.01 4.24 0.76
C HIS A 295 24.60 3.28 1.81
N PRO A 296 24.66 1.97 1.54
CA PRO A 296 25.21 1.00 2.49
C PRO A 296 26.68 1.29 2.86
N GLU A 297 27.43 1.99 2.00
CA GLU A 297 28.82 2.41 2.23
C GLU A 297 28.99 3.31 3.46
N ASP A 298 27.94 4.05 3.84
CA ASP A 298 27.94 4.90 5.04
C ASP A 298 27.75 4.09 6.34
N TRP A 299 27.49 2.79 6.22
CA TRP A 299 27.09 1.91 7.33
C TRP A 299 27.97 0.67 7.42
N SER A 300 28.90 0.67 8.38
CA SER A 300 29.72 -0.53 8.65
C SER A 300 28.95 -1.69 9.30
N ALA A 301 27.71 -1.47 9.73
CA ALA A 301 26.81 -2.48 10.27
C ALA A 301 25.34 -2.09 10.01
N MET A 302 24.47 -3.09 9.87
CA MET A 302 23.05 -2.89 9.57
C MET A 302 22.32 -2.26 10.78
N PRO A 303 21.59 -1.15 10.62
CA PRO A 303 20.90 -0.49 11.72
C PRO A 303 19.60 -1.19 12.12
N VAL A 304 19.37 -1.32 13.42
CA VAL A 304 18.16 -1.90 14.02
C VAL A 304 17.47 -0.90 14.96
N ALA A 305 16.14 -1.02 15.10
CA ALA A 305 15.36 -0.20 16.01
C ALA A 305 15.56 -0.59 17.48
N SER A 306 15.83 -1.88 17.72
CA SER A 306 16.02 -2.49 19.03
C SER A 306 16.77 -3.80 18.89
N GLY A 307 17.26 -4.36 20.00
CA GLY A 307 18.05 -5.57 20.01
C GLY A 307 18.55 -5.93 21.41
N PRO A 308 19.33 -7.00 21.55
CA PRO A 308 20.05 -7.32 22.78
C PRO A 308 20.89 -6.14 23.30
N ASP A 309 20.97 -5.98 24.62
CA ASP A 309 21.73 -4.90 25.27
C ASP A 309 23.24 -4.95 24.99
N SER A 310 23.74 -6.10 24.53
CA SER A 310 25.13 -6.27 24.10
C SER A 310 25.44 -5.64 22.74
N TRP A 311 24.44 -5.23 21.97
CA TRP A 311 24.66 -4.57 20.69
C TRP A 311 25.03 -3.10 20.88
N GLN A 312 26.00 -2.63 20.07
CA GLN A 312 26.44 -1.25 20.11
C GLN A 312 25.25 -0.32 19.79
N ARG A 313 25.10 0.74 20.59
CA ARG A 313 24.15 1.83 20.34
C ARG A 313 24.84 2.96 19.59
N VAL A 314 24.15 3.54 18.61
CA VAL A 314 24.65 4.66 17.81
C VAL A 314 23.62 5.76 17.66
N ASP A 315 24.10 7.00 17.68
CA ASP A 315 23.34 8.16 17.26
C ASP A 315 23.55 8.40 15.76
N VAL A 316 22.54 9.01 15.12
CA VAL A 316 22.57 9.33 13.69
C VAL A 316 22.23 10.80 13.49
N ALA A 317 22.87 11.43 12.52
CA ALA A 317 22.64 12.82 12.14
C ALA A 317 22.25 12.91 10.67
N VAL A 318 21.50 13.96 10.32
CA VAL A 318 21.24 14.27 8.92
C VAL A 318 22.52 14.79 8.28
N ASP A 319 22.88 14.23 7.13
CA ASP A 319 23.94 14.74 6.30
C ASP A 319 23.44 15.97 5.52
N LEU A 320 23.72 17.15 6.06
CA LEU A 320 23.30 18.42 5.48
C LEU A 320 23.91 18.69 4.10
N SER A 321 25.03 18.04 3.76
CA SER A 321 25.69 18.23 2.46
C SER A 321 24.94 17.55 1.30
N ARG A 322 24.15 16.49 1.61
CA ARG A 322 23.34 15.74 0.64
C ARG A 322 21.85 16.03 0.76
N ARG A 323 21.46 17.03 1.54
CA ARG A 323 20.06 17.46 1.65
C ARG A 323 19.57 17.96 0.28
N ASP A 324 18.38 17.54 -0.08
CA ASP A 324 17.70 17.97 -1.31
C ASP A 324 16.31 18.51 -0.96
N GLY A 325 16.13 19.81 -1.18
CA GLY A 325 14.93 20.57 -0.80
C GLY A 325 14.87 20.94 0.69
N GLU A 326 13.94 21.84 1.00
CA GLU A 326 13.75 22.39 2.35
C GLU A 326 12.55 21.75 3.08
N PRO A 327 12.59 21.64 4.42
CA PRO A 327 11.45 21.19 5.22
C PRO A 327 10.14 21.93 4.87
N GLY A 328 9.09 21.18 4.56
CA GLY A 328 7.77 21.71 4.23
C GLY A 328 7.60 22.21 2.79
N LYS A 329 8.59 22.01 1.91
CA LYS A 329 8.47 22.29 0.46
C LYS A 329 8.21 21.01 -0.32
N SER A 330 7.47 21.13 -1.42
CA SER A 330 7.13 19.99 -2.30
C SER A 330 8.33 19.34 -2.99
N SER A 331 9.46 20.04 -3.07
CA SER A 331 10.72 19.54 -3.64
C SER A 331 11.56 18.73 -2.65
N ARG A 332 11.15 18.64 -1.36
CA ARG A 332 11.91 17.90 -0.35
C ARG A 332 12.07 16.45 -0.74
N ARG A 333 13.28 15.92 -0.55
CA ARG A 333 13.55 14.50 -0.52
C ARG A 333 13.76 14.02 0.91
N VAL A 334 13.56 12.72 1.13
CA VAL A 334 13.92 12.08 2.40
C VAL A 334 15.40 12.39 2.69
N ASP A 335 15.64 12.86 3.92
CA ASP A 335 16.98 13.22 4.39
C ASP A 335 17.85 11.96 4.48
N ILE A 336 19.11 12.08 4.07
CA ILE A 336 20.09 11.00 4.26
C ILE A 336 20.68 11.16 5.66
N VAL A 337 20.68 10.08 6.44
CA VAL A 337 21.23 10.04 7.78
C VAL A 337 22.42 9.09 7.85
N THR A 338 23.44 9.50 8.59
CA THR A 338 24.68 8.75 8.80
C THR A 338 24.95 8.60 10.30
N PRO A 339 25.70 7.57 10.72
CA PRO A 339 26.15 7.45 12.10
C PRO A 339 26.97 8.67 12.51
N SER A 340 26.60 9.31 13.63
CA SER A 340 27.35 10.45 14.18
C SER A 340 28.69 10.05 14.80
N GLN A 341 28.90 8.75 14.99
CA GLN A 341 30.06 8.15 15.63
C GLN A 341 30.48 6.88 14.89
N ALA A 342 31.78 6.57 14.96
CA ALA A 342 32.33 5.38 14.31
C ALA A 342 31.69 4.09 14.87
N ILE A 343 31.27 3.20 13.96
CA ILE A 343 30.76 1.88 14.31
C ILE A 343 31.96 0.96 14.57
N LYS A 344 32.01 0.35 15.76
CA LYS A 344 32.99 -0.69 16.06
C LYS A 344 32.46 -2.00 15.48
N VAL A 345 33.01 -2.40 14.34
CA VAL A 345 32.60 -3.63 13.66
C VAL A 345 32.89 -4.85 14.53
N VAL A 346 31.84 -5.63 14.81
CA VAL A 346 31.93 -6.93 15.50
C VAL A 346 31.55 -8.01 14.49
N GLN A 347 32.53 -8.82 14.08
CA GLN A 347 32.31 -9.94 13.19
C GLN A 347 31.52 -11.04 13.89
N THR A 348 30.57 -11.63 13.21
CA THR A 348 29.81 -12.78 13.70
C THR A 348 30.55 -14.08 13.38
N LYS A 349 30.12 -15.17 14.00
CA LYS A 349 30.63 -16.50 13.65
C LYS A 349 29.95 -16.99 12.37
N PRO A 350 30.70 -17.63 11.44
CA PRO A 350 30.10 -18.30 10.29
C PRO A 350 28.96 -19.22 10.73
N THR A 351 27.78 -19.02 10.16
CA THR A 351 26.55 -19.73 10.50
C THR A 351 25.90 -20.20 9.21
N LYS A 352 25.32 -21.40 9.21
CA LYS A 352 24.56 -21.94 8.08
C LYS A 352 23.08 -21.99 8.44
N VAL A 353 22.26 -21.51 7.52
CA VAL A 353 20.80 -21.64 7.56
C VAL A 353 20.39 -22.79 6.65
N THR A 354 19.55 -23.69 7.15
CA THR A 354 19.06 -24.87 6.41
C THR A 354 17.56 -25.06 6.67
N ASN A 355 16.92 -25.97 5.93
CA ASN A 355 15.51 -26.33 6.10
C ASN A 355 14.55 -25.13 6.11
N PHE A 356 14.84 -24.13 5.27
CA PHE A 356 13.97 -22.96 5.15
C PHE A 356 12.62 -23.35 4.57
N VAL A 357 11.55 -22.99 5.27
CA VAL A 357 10.16 -23.16 4.84
C VAL A 357 9.42 -21.84 5.02
N LEU A 358 8.80 -21.39 3.93
CA LEU A 358 7.89 -20.25 3.91
C LEU A 358 6.45 -20.76 3.80
N GLU A 359 5.62 -20.39 4.76
CA GLU A 359 4.17 -20.63 4.79
C GLU A 359 3.43 -19.28 4.69
N ASP A 360 2.12 -19.31 4.50
CA ASP A 360 1.29 -18.09 4.36
C ASP A 360 1.40 -17.13 5.54
N SER A 361 1.62 -17.64 6.75
CA SER A 361 1.70 -16.85 7.99
C SER A 361 2.84 -17.27 8.92
N ALA A 362 3.81 -18.04 8.40
CA ALA A 362 4.94 -18.49 9.16
C ALA A 362 6.21 -18.63 8.33
N ILE A 363 7.35 -18.50 8.99
CA ILE A 363 8.68 -18.73 8.43
C ILE A 363 9.39 -19.65 9.41
N SER A 364 9.98 -20.74 8.92
CA SER A 364 10.81 -21.62 9.76
C SER A 364 12.12 -21.96 9.07
N PHE A 365 13.16 -22.17 9.88
CA PHE A 365 14.49 -22.55 9.42
C PHE A 365 15.31 -23.09 10.59
N SER A 366 16.35 -23.85 10.25
CA SER A 366 17.32 -24.40 11.19
C SER A 366 18.67 -23.69 11.07
N VAL A 367 19.37 -23.51 12.20
CA VAL A 367 20.73 -22.98 12.27
C VAL A 367 21.69 -23.99 12.89
N ASP A 368 22.94 -24.00 12.42
CA ASP A 368 24.01 -24.80 13.03
C ASP A 368 24.61 -24.14 14.29
N GLN A 369 24.61 -22.80 14.33
CA GLN A 369 25.11 -21.98 15.44
C GLN A 369 24.01 -21.08 16.02
N ILE A 370 23.87 -21.11 17.34
CA ILE A 370 22.96 -20.21 18.07
C ILE A 370 23.68 -18.91 18.45
N GLY A 371 22.91 -17.88 18.81
CA GLY A 371 23.40 -16.58 19.27
C GLY A 371 23.93 -15.66 18.16
N GLN A 372 23.95 -16.11 16.90
CA GLN A 372 24.34 -15.28 15.75
C GLN A 372 23.11 -14.59 15.13
N PRO A 373 23.20 -13.31 14.72
CA PRO A 373 22.07 -12.61 14.14
C PRO A 373 21.74 -13.13 12.73
N ILE A 374 20.47 -13.49 12.52
CA ILE A 374 19.94 -13.97 11.24
C ILE A 374 18.96 -12.93 10.68
N LEU A 375 19.25 -12.43 9.48
CA LEU A 375 18.37 -11.56 8.71
C LEU A 375 17.26 -12.38 8.08
N VAL A 376 16.03 -11.92 8.24
CA VAL A 376 14.83 -12.43 7.57
C VAL A 376 14.30 -11.29 6.70
N ARG A 377 14.47 -11.42 5.38
CA ARG A 377 14.04 -10.46 4.35
C ARG A 377 12.52 -10.49 4.16
N MET A 378 11.78 -10.29 5.24
CA MET A 378 10.32 -10.18 5.29
C MET A 378 9.96 -8.89 6.00
N SER A 379 8.93 -8.19 5.52
CA SER A 379 8.53 -6.90 6.08
C SER A 379 8.19 -7.04 7.57
N TYR A 380 8.81 -6.20 8.40
CA TYR A 380 8.54 -6.17 9.83
C TYR A 380 7.17 -5.55 10.11
N PHE A 381 6.45 -6.23 10.97
CA PHE A 381 5.24 -5.77 11.64
C PHE A 381 5.29 -6.20 13.11
N PRO A 382 4.70 -5.41 14.04
CA PRO A 382 4.65 -5.76 15.47
C PRO A 382 3.94 -7.09 15.78
N ASN A 383 3.14 -7.58 14.85
CA ASN A 383 2.39 -8.82 14.92
C ASN A 383 3.26 -10.08 14.85
N TRP A 384 4.46 -10.01 14.27
CA TRP A 384 5.36 -11.15 14.21
C TRP A 384 5.80 -11.59 15.61
N LYS A 385 5.74 -12.90 15.84
CA LYS A 385 6.25 -13.58 17.04
C LYS A 385 7.28 -14.60 16.63
N VAL A 386 8.21 -14.91 17.52
CA VAL A 386 9.26 -15.89 17.27
C VAL A 386 9.35 -16.88 18.42
N THR A 387 9.57 -18.14 18.09
CA THR A 387 9.96 -19.21 19.00
C THR A 387 11.35 -19.73 18.62
N GLY A 388 12.15 -20.10 19.60
CA GLY A 388 13.53 -20.55 19.38
C GLY A 388 14.55 -19.42 19.12
N ALA A 389 14.16 -18.15 19.27
CA ALA A 389 15.04 -16.99 19.11
C ALA A 389 14.59 -15.78 19.95
N LYS A 390 15.47 -14.79 20.11
CA LYS A 390 15.11 -13.43 20.56
C LYS A 390 14.74 -12.56 19.35
N GLY A 391 13.76 -11.66 19.54
CA GLY A 391 13.25 -10.76 18.51
C GLY A 391 11.77 -11.05 18.18
N PRO A 392 11.34 -10.91 16.90
CA PRO A 392 12.08 -10.31 15.80
C PRO A 392 12.28 -8.81 16.02
N PHE A 393 13.47 -8.30 15.71
CA PHE A 393 13.79 -6.89 15.79
C PHE A 393 13.67 -6.25 14.41
N ARG A 394 13.13 -5.03 14.34
CA ARG A 394 13.05 -4.26 13.10
C ARG A 394 14.46 -3.85 12.67
N VAL A 395 14.87 -4.27 11.47
CA VAL A 395 16.16 -3.95 10.86
C VAL A 395 15.95 -3.20 9.54
N ALA A 396 16.88 -2.34 9.16
CA ALA A 396 16.79 -1.66 7.87
C ALA A 396 16.71 -2.67 6.70
N PRO A 397 15.93 -2.37 5.64
CA PRO A 397 15.21 -1.12 5.46
C PRO A 397 13.81 -1.15 6.11
N ASN A 398 13.17 -2.31 6.24
CA ASN A 398 12.04 -2.59 7.15
C ASN A 398 11.86 -4.10 7.28
N MET A 399 12.94 -4.81 7.57
CA MET A 399 12.98 -6.27 7.67
C MET A 399 13.06 -6.72 9.12
N MET A 400 13.27 -8.01 9.32
CA MET A 400 13.42 -8.60 10.64
C MET A 400 14.83 -9.17 10.83
N VAL A 401 15.39 -9.01 12.02
CA VAL A 401 16.54 -9.80 12.48
C VAL A 401 16.14 -10.57 13.73
N VAL A 402 16.57 -11.82 13.82
CA VAL A 402 16.37 -12.69 14.99
C VAL A 402 17.71 -13.21 15.49
N VAL A 403 17.79 -13.51 16.78
CA VAL A 403 18.99 -14.12 17.40
C VAL A 403 18.60 -15.48 17.96
N PRO A 404 18.92 -16.60 17.27
CA PRO A 404 18.52 -17.94 17.68
C PRO A 404 19.02 -18.28 19.09
N THR A 405 18.14 -18.82 19.91
CA THR A 405 18.46 -19.43 21.22
C THR A 405 18.38 -20.95 21.16
N GLN A 406 17.74 -21.48 20.10
CA GLN A 406 17.64 -22.89 19.75
C GLN A 406 18.04 -23.06 18.27
N LYS A 407 18.32 -24.30 17.86
CA LYS A 407 18.67 -24.61 16.47
C LYS A 407 17.49 -24.47 15.52
N GLU A 408 16.28 -24.71 15.99
CA GLU A 408 15.06 -24.53 15.22
C GLU A 408 14.42 -23.19 15.55
N VAL A 409 14.16 -22.38 14.53
CA VAL A 409 13.53 -21.07 14.68
C VAL A 409 12.23 -21.04 13.89
N ARG A 410 11.16 -20.54 14.50
CA ARG A 410 9.88 -20.33 13.83
C ARG A 410 9.35 -18.94 14.13
N LEU A 411 9.15 -18.15 13.09
CA LEU A 411 8.40 -16.91 13.13
C LEU A 411 6.97 -17.19 12.69
N HIS A 412 5.98 -16.63 13.37
CA HIS A 412 4.58 -16.69 12.96
C HIS A 412 3.89 -15.34 13.14
N TYR A 413 2.95 -15.05 12.25
CA TYR A 413 2.17 -13.82 12.30
C TYR A 413 1.01 -13.98 13.28
N GLY A 414 1.05 -13.24 14.39
CA GLY A 414 0.06 -13.33 15.45
C GLY A 414 -0.93 -12.17 15.47
N TYR A 415 -1.91 -12.27 16.36
CA TYR A 415 -2.81 -11.17 16.69
C TYR A 415 -2.18 -10.22 17.72
N THR A 416 -2.50 -8.94 17.61
CA THR A 416 -2.23 -7.95 18.66
C THR A 416 -3.39 -7.86 19.66
N LYS A 417 -3.15 -7.21 20.80
CA LYS A 417 -4.21 -6.88 21.75
C LYS A 417 -5.30 -6.01 21.13
N LEU A 418 -4.92 -5.15 20.18
CA LEU A 418 -5.85 -4.28 19.45
C LEU A 418 -6.76 -5.12 18.55
N ASP A 419 -6.21 -6.14 17.86
CA ASP A 419 -6.99 -7.04 17.02
C ASP A 419 -8.05 -7.78 17.85
N ILE A 420 -7.65 -8.33 19.00
CA ILE A 420 -8.57 -9.03 19.93
C ILE A 420 -9.69 -8.08 20.39
N PHE A 421 -9.35 -6.84 20.75
CA PHE A 421 -10.33 -5.84 21.16
C PHE A 421 -11.28 -5.46 20.02
N ALA A 422 -10.77 -5.31 18.80
CA ALA A 422 -11.59 -5.03 17.61
C ALA A 422 -12.58 -6.17 17.33
N TYR A 423 -12.13 -7.44 17.41
CA TYR A 423 -13.03 -8.59 17.29
C TYR A 423 -14.11 -8.61 18.36
N LEU A 424 -13.78 -8.27 19.60
CA LEU A 424 -14.78 -8.15 20.68
C LEU A 424 -15.84 -7.09 20.34
N LEU A 425 -15.44 -5.91 19.86
CA LEU A 425 -16.36 -4.86 19.43
C LEU A 425 -17.23 -5.30 18.23
N THR A 426 -16.65 -6.04 17.28
CA THR A 426 -17.41 -6.61 16.15
C THR A 426 -18.47 -7.58 16.65
N LEU A 427 -18.14 -8.47 17.58
CA LEU A 427 -19.09 -9.42 18.17
C LEU A 427 -20.21 -8.71 18.93
N ILE A 428 -19.88 -7.65 19.68
CA ILE A 428 -20.88 -6.79 20.35
C ILE A 428 -21.80 -6.15 19.30
N GLY A 429 -21.24 -5.60 18.22
CA GLY A 429 -22.01 -5.00 17.13
C GLY A 429 -22.96 -5.99 16.45
N ILE A 430 -22.49 -7.21 16.16
CA ILE A 430 -23.33 -8.30 15.64
C ILE A 430 -24.43 -8.65 16.65
N GLY A 431 -24.11 -8.74 17.94
CA GLY A 431 -25.09 -8.99 19.00
C GLY A 431 -26.20 -7.95 19.03
N VAL A 432 -25.85 -6.66 18.95
CA VAL A 432 -26.82 -5.54 18.88
C VAL A 432 -27.70 -5.65 17.64
N LEU A 433 -27.12 -5.97 16.47
CA LEU A 433 -27.90 -6.15 15.24
C LEU A 433 -28.89 -7.31 15.36
N VAL A 434 -28.48 -8.44 15.95
CA VAL A 434 -29.35 -9.60 16.16
C VAL A 434 -30.49 -9.28 17.14
N VAL A 435 -30.20 -8.59 18.25
CA VAL A 435 -31.23 -8.16 19.22
C VAL A 435 -32.25 -7.24 18.56
N ARG A 436 -31.78 -6.19 17.86
CA ARG A 436 -32.68 -5.25 17.15
C ARG A 436 -33.50 -5.93 16.07
N TRP A 437 -32.91 -6.86 15.32
CA TRP A 437 -33.63 -7.62 14.32
C TRP A 437 -34.71 -8.52 14.93
N ARG A 438 -34.44 -9.13 16.09
CA ARG A 438 -35.45 -9.89 16.84
C ARG A 438 -36.56 -9.00 17.36
N GLU A 439 -36.26 -7.83 17.93
CA GLU A 439 -37.25 -6.86 18.40
C GLU A 439 -38.19 -6.40 17.27
N ILE A 440 -37.63 -6.10 16.08
CA ILE A 440 -38.41 -5.73 14.89
C ILE A 440 -39.34 -6.88 14.44
N ARG A 441 -38.86 -8.13 14.48
CA ARG A 441 -39.69 -9.31 14.13
C ARG A 441 -40.82 -9.54 15.14
N VAL A 442 -40.55 -9.41 16.44
CA VAL A 442 -41.55 -9.58 17.50
C VAL A 442 -42.62 -8.48 17.40
N SER A 443 -42.20 -7.22 17.21
CA SER A 443 -43.12 -6.09 17.01
C SER A 443 -44.01 -6.26 15.77
N ARG A 444 -43.47 -6.78 14.66
CA ARG A 444 -44.25 -7.09 13.44
C ARG A 444 -45.25 -8.23 13.67
N ARG A 445 -44.86 -9.29 14.39
CA ARG A 445 -45.79 -10.40 14.73
C ARG A 445 -46.93 -9.93 15.64
N GLN A 446 -46.67 -9.11 16.66
CA GLN A 446 -47.72 -8.56 17.52
C GLN A 446 -48.72 -7.69 16.75
N LYS A 447 -48.27 -6.90 15.76
CA LYS A 447 -49.18 -6.13 14.89
C LYS A 447 -50.04 -6.98 13.95
N THR A 448 -49.69 -8.24 13.73
CA THR A 448 -50.47 -9.15 12.86
C THR A 448 -51.55 -9.91 13.63
N PHE A 449 -51.48 -9.94 14.97
CA PHE A 449 -52.47 -10.56 15.86
C PHE A 449 -53.57 -9.59 16.37
N ILE A 450 -53.48 -8.30 16.02
CA ILE A 450 -54.46 -7.24 16.39
C ILE A 450 -55.31 -6.84 15.17
N LYS A 451 -55.44 -7.73 14.18
CA LYS A 451 -56.46 -7.70 13.13
C LYS A 451 -57.16 -9.04 13.14
#